data_AF-A0A803Q5Q4-F1
#
_entry.id   AF-A0A803Q5Q4-F1
#
_cell.length_a   1.000
_cell.length_b   1.000
_cell.length_c   1.000
_cell.angle_alpha   90.00
_cell.angle_beta   90.00
_cell.angle_gamma   90.00
#
_symmetry.space_group_name_H-M   'P 1'
#
loop_
_entity.id
_entity.type
_entity.pdbx_description
1 polymer ?
#
loop_
_entity_poly.entity_id
_entity_poly.type
_entity_poly.pdbx_seq_one_letter_code
_entity_poly.pdbx_strand_id
1 'polypeptide(L)'
;MESLKVSDANMVVYVHPSKSNNIYDAILRELSSMLFKFHENFDGVMLAYEFNILDKNARILNGMHPYIAVKLKAKLLLFSPKPNMLLEGKVVKITQGSIHVVVLGFSSAVITDEDIRDEFVHKIKHGEELFCSKFHKRHVIKVGSMIQFLVKSMDEDVLHISGSLVPENTGSLHWLANHLEGFRVNDSVKKRKKNEEASVLQDPGSSVIFQSSHPRFC
;
A
#
# COMPACT_ATOMS: atom_id res chain seq x y z
N MET A 1 1.24 1.72 -2.90
CA MET A 1 0.24 1.53 -1.83
C MET A 1 -0.97 2.35 -2.21
N GLU A 2 -2.17 1.74 -2.26
CA GLU A 2 -3.37 2.33 -2.88
C GLU A 2 -3.98 3.49 -2.08
N SER A 3 -3.71 3.55 -0.77
CA SER A 3 -4.28 4.54 0.15
C SER A 3 -3.57 5.90 0.16
N LEU A 4 -2.51 6.08 -0.64
CA LEU A 4 -1.77 7.34 -0.73
C LEU A 4 -2.25 8.16 -1.92
N LYS A 5 -2.63 9.42 -1.66
CA LYS A 5 -3.12 10.33 -2.68
C LYS A 5 -2.51 11.72 -2.51
N VAL A 6 -2.17 12.36 -3.63
CA VAL A 6 -1.88 13.80 -3.65
C VAL A 6 -3.16 14.55 -4.01
N SER A 7 -3.50 15.58 -3.25
CA SER A 7 -4.66 16.43 -3.50
C SER A 7 -4.27 17.91 -3.55
N ASP A 8 -4.75 18.63 -4.56
CA ASP A 8 -4.72 20.08 -4.58
C ASP A 8 -5.85 20.63 -3.69
N ALA A 9 -5.57 21.65 -2.89
CA ALA A 9 -6.52 22.29 -1.99
C ALA A 9 -6.36 23.81 -2.02
N ASN A 10 -7.48 24.53 -2.07
CA ASN A 10 -7.51 25.97 -1.83
C ASN A 10 -7.91 26.19 -0.37
N MET A 11 -7.05 26.85 0.40
CA MET A 11 -7.22 27.00 1.85
C MET A 11 -7.15 28.47 2.26
N VAL A 12 -7.75 28.79 3.39
CA VAL A 12 -7.57 30.09 4.06
C VAL A 12 -7.02 29.82 5.45
N VAL A 13 -5.85 30.37 5.76
CA VAL A 13 -5.25 30.31 7.09
C VAL A 13 -5.41 31.67 7.76
N TYR A 14 -5.89 31.67 9.00
CA TYR A 14 -6.06 32.88 9.79
C TYR A 14 -4.85 33.11 10.68
N VAL A 15 -4.08 34.15 10.39
CA VAL A 15 -2.84 34.48 11.10
C VAL A 15 -3.09 35.62 12.07
N HIS A 16 -2.68 35.44 13.33
CA HIS A 16 -2.80 36.50 14.33
C HIS A 16 -1.91 37.72 13.95
N PRO A 17 -2.34 38.98 14.14
CA PRO A 17 -1.59 40.17 13.72
C PRO A 17 -0.19 40.27 14.33
N SER A 18 0.04 39.73 15.53
CA SER A 18 1.39 39.66 16.12
C SER A 18 2.39 38.82 15.31
N LYS A 19 1.90 38.03 14.34
CA LYS A 19 2.70 37.23 13.40
C LYS A 19 2.71 37.82 11.98
N SER A 20 2.21 39.05 11.78
CA SER A 20 2.16 39.72 10.47
C SER A 20 3.53 39.86 9.80
N ASN A 21 4.58 40.09 10.59
CA ASN A 21 5.96 40.19 10.09
C ASN A 21 6.55 38.83 9.69
N ASN A 22 5.90 37.72 10.05
CA ASN A 22 6.35 36.37 9.73
C ASN A 22 5.17 35.43 9.43
N ILE A 23 4.43 35.78 8.37
CA ILE A 23 3.25 35.04 7.91
C ILE A 23 3.62 33.62 7.47
N TYR A 24 4.78 33.45 6.82
CA TYR A 24 5.19 32.15 6.29
C TYR A 24 5.37 31.13 7.41
N ASP A 25 6.11 31.48 8.48
CA ASP A 25 6.29 30.59 9.62
C ASP A 25 4.99 30.35 10.39
N ALA A 26 4.10 31.34 10.43
CA ALA A 26 2.78 31.16 11.02
C ALA A 26 1.94 30.12 10.26
N ILE A 27 1.98 30.14 8.92
CA ILE A 27 1.32 29.15 8.06
C ILE A 27 1.98 27.79 8.21
N LEU A 28 3.31 27.72 8.19
CA LEU A 28 4.05 26.48 8.41
C LEU A 28 3.65 25.82 9.71
N ARG A 29 3.54 26.61 10.79
CA ARG A 29 3.11 26.11 12.10
C ARG A 29 1.68 25.58 12.06
N GLU A 30 0.78 26.29 11.40
CA GLU A 30 -0.61 25.86 11.25
C GLU A 30 -0.71 24.53 10.48
N LEU A 31 -0.14 24.46 9.29
CA LEU A 31 -0.17 23.24 8.47
C LEU A 31 0.60 22.08 9.13
N SER A 32 1.71 22.36 9.82
CA SER A 32 2.43 21.32 10.58
C SER A 32 1.58 20.77 11.73
N SER A 33 0.72 21.59 12.33
CA SER A 33 -0.19 21.12 13.40
C SER A 33 -1.27 20.17 12.88
N MET A 34 -1.49 20.15 11.56
CA MET A 34 -2.45 19.27 10.87
C MET A 34 -1.84 17.91 10.48
N LEU A 35 -0.51 17.77 10.52
CA LEU A 35 0.17 16.52 10.16
C LEU A 35 -0.21 15.37 11.11
N PHE A 36 -0.30 14.16 10.56
CA PHE A 36 -0.65 12.92 11.28
C PHE A 36 -1.98 13.01 12.03
N LYS A 37 -2.93 13.77 11.50
CA LYS A 37 -4.33 13.83 11.96
C LYS A 37 -5.25 13.60 10.79
N PHE A 38 -6.35 12.90 11.03
CA PHE A 38 -7.42 12.79 10.07
C PHE A 38 -8.14 14.14 9.94
N HIS A 39 -8.43 14.55 8.71
CA HIS A 39 -9.20 15.75 8.41
C HIS A 39 -10.37 15.39 7.51
N GLU A 40 -11.60 15.56 8.02
CA GLU A 40 -12.82 15.29 7.26
C GLU A 40 -12.87 16.07 5.93
N ASN A 41 -12.41 17.33 5.94
CA ASN A 41 -12.38 18.19 4.75
C ASN A 41 -11.52 17.63 3.62
N PHE A 42 -10.52 16.81 3.95
CA PHE A 42 -9.62 16.17 2.99
C PHE A 42 -9.88 14.68 2.83
N ASP A 43 -10.77 14.13 3.66
CA ASP A 43 -11.06 12.70 3.76
C ASP A 43 -9.77 11.88 3.89
N GLY A 44 -8.89 12.26 4.82
CA GLY A 44 -7.62 11.55 5.01
C GLY A 44 -6.68 12.16 6.03
N VAL A 45 -5.62 11.42 6.35
CA VAL A 45 -4.53 11.83 7.23
C VAL A 45 -3.50 12.62 6.46
N MET A 46 -3.22 13.86 6.85
CA MET A 46 -2.20 14.67 6.20
C MET A 46 -0.80 14.19 6.59
N LEU A 47 0.00 13.75 5.61
CA LEU A 47 1.36 13.26 5.82
C LEU A 47 2.42 14.30 5.46
N ALA A 48 2.15 15.09 4.43
CA ALA A 48 3.03 16.14 3.97
C ALA A 48 2.21 17.21 3.25
N TYR A 49 2.78 18.40 3.13
CA TYR A 49 2.17 19.49 2.39
C TYR A 49 3.25 20.31 1.68
N GLU A 50 2.84 20.91 0.58
CA GLU A 50 3.53 21.99 -0.11
C GLU A 50 2.50 23.10 -0.33
N PHE A 51 2.87 24.38 -0.20
CA PHE A 51 1.90 25.46 -0.40
C PHE A 51 2.52 26.68 -1.06
N ASN A 52 1.66 27.42 -1.76
CA ASN A 52 1.94 28.73 -2.31
C ASN A 52 0.94 29.74 -1.74
N ILE A 53 1.44 30.88 -1.29
CA ILE A 53 0.59 32.00 -0.88
C ILE A 53 0.08 32.68 -2.14
N LEU A 54 -1.23 32.67 -2.34
CA LEU A 54 -1.87 33.33 -3.49
C LEU A 54 -2.12 34.80 -3.21
N ASP A 55 -2.61 35.09 -2.00
CA ASP A 55 -3.12 36.41 -1.65
C ASP A 55 -3.04 36.61 -0.14
N LYS A 56 -2.72 37.85 0.26
CA LYS A 56 -2.60 38.29 1.65
C LYS A 56 -3.62 39.39 1.88
N ASN A 57 -4.84 39.01 2.22
CA ASN A 57 -5.86 39.98 2.58
C ASN A 57 -6.00 40.04 4.10
N ALA A 58 -5.52 41.12 4.71
CA ALA A 58 -5.91 41.41 6.08
C ALA A 58 -7.41 41.73 6.11
N ARG A 59 -8.21 40.80 6.66
CA ARG A 59 -9.66 40.99 6.85
C ARG A 59 -9.95 40.92 8.34
N ILE A 60 -10.34 42.04 8.92
CA ILE A 60 -10.84 42.06 10.29
C ILE A 60 -12.20 41.38 10.27
N LEU A 61 -12.31 40.20 10.90
CA LEU A 61 -13.58 39.53 11.09
C LEU A 61 -14.36 40.28 12.18
N ASN A 62 -15.54 40.81 11.85
CA ASN A 62 -16.36 41.58 12.79
C ASN A 62 -16.73 40.73 14.02
N GLY A 63 -16.52 41.27 15.22
CA GLY A 63 -16.87 40.62 16.50
C GLY A 63 -15.80 39.68 17.07
N MET A 64 -14.64 39.56 16.40
CA MET A 64 -13.50 38.76 16.87
C MET A 64 -12.24 39.61 17.05
N HIS A 65 -11.24 39.05 17.73
CA HIS A 65 -9.87 39.56 17.64
C HIS A 65 -9.45 39.66 16.15
N PRO A 66 -8.76 40.72 15.72
CA PRO A 66 -8.36 40.88 14.33
C PRO A 66 -7.47 39.71 13.90
N TYR A 67 -7.69 39.16 12.69
CA TYR A 67 -6.84 38.16 12.05
C TYR A 67 -6.51 38.59 10.62
N ILE A 68 -5.43 38.05 10.07
CA ILE A 68 -5.03 38.21 8.67
C ILE A 68 -5.42 36.92 7.94
N ALA A 69 -6.32 37.02 6.96
CA ALA A 69 -6.75 35.87 6.17
C ALA A 69 -5.79 35.68 4.99
N VAL A 70 -5.04 34.59 4.99
CA VAL A 70 -4.07 34.28 3.94
C VAL A 70 -4.62 33.15 3.08
N LYS A 71 -4.81 33.42 1.79
CA LYS A 71 -5.28 32.42 0.83
C LYS A 71 -4.09 31.63 0.30
N LEU A 72 -4.22 30.31 0.35
CA LEU A 72 -3.18 29.37 -0.05
C LEU A 72 -3.69 28.44 -1.15
N LYS A 73 -2.80 28.06 -2.06
CA LYS A 73 -2.94 26.85 -2.86
C LYS A 73 -1.96 25.82 -2.32
N ALA A 74 -2.46 24.70 -1.83
CA ALA A 74 -1.66 23.64 -1.23
C ALA A 74 -1.76 22.35 -2.02
N LYS A 75 -0.68 21.59 -2.06
CA LYS A 75 -0.65 20.17 -2.41
C LYS A 75 -0.48 19.38 -1.14
N LEU A 76 -1.38 18.44 -0.90
CA LEU A 76 -1.43 17.65 0.32
C LEU A 76 -1.15 16.20 -0.04
N LEU A 77 -0.20 15.57 0.62
CA LEU A 77 -0.04 14.12 0.60
C LEU A 77 -0.92 13.55 1.70
N LEU A 78 -1.92 12.77 1.31
CA LEU A 78 -2.94 12.20 2.18
C LEU A 78 -2.79 10.68 2.24
N PHE A 79 -2.97 10.12 3.42
CA PHE A 79 -3.20 8.70 3.65
C PHE A 79 -4.66 8.49 4.03
N SER A 80 -5.40 7.79 3.18
CA SER A 80 -6.84 7.54 3.34
C SER A 80 -7.15 6.07 3.05
N PRO A 81 -6.90 5.17 4.02
CA PRO A 81 -7.20 3.77 3.86
C PRO A 81 -8.71 3.57 3.89
N LYS A 82 -9.26 2.96 2.84
CA LYS A 82 -10.69 2.63 2.75
C LYS A 82 -10.88 1.12 2.84
N PRO A 83 -12.07 0.65 3.25
CA PRO A 83 -12.41 -0.76 3.21
C PRO A 83 -12.11 -1.36 1.82
N ASN A 84 -11.61 -2.59 1.82
CA ASN A 84 -11.19 -3.36 0.65
C ASN A 84 -9.90 -2.89 -0.06
N MET A 85 -9.18 -1.89 0.48
CA MET A 85 -7.83 -1.58 0.01
C MET A 85 -6.80 -2.56 0.58
N LEU A 86 -5.74 -2.84 -0.18
CA LEU A 86 -4.60 -3.60 0.32
C LEU A 86 -3.53 -2.66 0.89
N LEU A 87 -3.12 -2.92 2.12
CA LEU A 87 -2.04 -2.21 2.78
C LEU A 87 -0.88 -3.14 3.10
N GLU A 88 0.29 -2.53 3.18
CA GLU A 88 1.50 -3.19 3.65
C GLU A 88 1.94 -2.57 4.96
N GLY A 89 2.37 -3.42 5.88
CA GLY A 89 2.85 -2.96 7.18
C GLY A 89 3.81 -3.95 7.81
N LYS A 90 4.53 -3.46 8.83
CA LYS A 90 5.49 -4.25 9.58
C LYS A 90 4.85 -4.82 10.83
N VAL A 91 4.95 -6.13 11.04
CA VAL A 91 4.48 -6.77 12.26
C VAL A 91 5.34 -6.32 13.43
N VAL A 92 4.71 -5.77 14.46
CA VAL A 92 5.38 -5.30 15.69
C VAL A 92 5.09 -6.18 16.89
N LYS A 93 3.96 -6.90 16.90
CA LYS A 93 3.58 -7.83 17.96
C LYS A 93 2.68 -8.92 17.42
N ILE A 94 2.82 -10.12 17.98
CA ILE A 94 1.94 -11.25 17.73
C ILE A 94 1.40 -11.70 19.09
N THR A 95 0.14 -12.10 19.11
CA THR A 95 -0.47 -12.84 20.20
C THR A 95 -1.15 -14.08 19.63
N GLN A 96 -1.67 -14.96 20.50
CA GLN A 96 -2.46 -16.10 20.06
C GLN A 96 -3.70 -15.70 19.24
N GLY A 97 -4.32 -14.55 19.53
CA GLY A 97 -5.56 -14.09 18.92
C GLY A 97 -5.40 -12.91 17.97
N SER A 98 -4.18 -12.41 17.73
CA SER A 98 -4.00 -11.21 16.92
C SER A 98 -2.59 -11.02 16.35
N ILE A 99 -2.53 -10.27 15.25
CA ILE A 99 -1.30 -9.74 14.66
C ILE A 99 -1.40 -8.21 14.69
N HIS A 100 -0.44 -7.56 15.35
CA HIS A 100 -0.34 -6.11 15.42
C HIS A 100 0.71 -5.61 14.44
N VAL A 101 0.36 -4.59 13.67
CA VAL A 101 1.12 -4.11 12.52
C VAL A 101 1.23 -2.60 12.59
N VAL A 102 2.36 -2.05 12.15
CA VAL A 102 2.52 -0.61 11.93
C VAL A 102 2.60 -0.34 10.44
N VAL A 103 1.73 0.55 9.96
CA VAL A 103 1.63 1.02 8.58
C VAL A 103 2.25 2.41 8.48
N LEU A 104 3.16 2.59 7.51
CA LEU A 104 3.88 3.85 7.25
C LEU A 104 4.62 4.46 8.46
N GLY A 105 4.80 3.69 9.54
CA GLY A 105 5.50 4.13 10.75
C GLY A 105 4.66 4.88 11.77
N PHE A 106 3.40 5.20 11.49
CA PHE A 106 2.56 6.00 12.39
C PHE A 106 1.17 5.41 12.69
N SER A 107 0.57 4.66 11.74
CA SER A 107 -0.76 4.09 11.93
C SER A 107 -0.64 2.65 12.41
N SER A 108 -1.40 2.31 13.46
CA SER A 108 -1.47 0.95 13.99
C SER A 108 -2.55 0.18 13.26
N ALA A 109 -2.33 -1.09 13.00
CA ALA A 109 -3.34 -2.01 12.51
C ALA A 109 -3.38 -3.29 13.35
N VAL A 110 -4.57 -3.87 13.49
CA VAL A 110 -4.77 -5.19 14.11
C VAL A 110 -5.51 -6.10 13.16
N ILE A 111 -5.05 -7.35 13.09
CA ILE A 111 -5.77 -8.45 12.45
C ILE A 111 -6.07 -9.44 13.57
N THR A 112 -7.35 -9.65 13.88
CA THR A 112 -7.83 -10.59 14.89
C THR A 112 -7.93 -12.00 14.31
N ASP A 113 -8.03 -13.01 15.18
CA ASP A 113 -8.14 -14.42 14.82
C ASP A 113 -9.28 -14.73 13.83
N GLU A 114 -10.44 -14.11 14.00
CA GLU A 114 -11.58 -14.19 13.07
C GLU A 114 -11.25 -13.71 11.64
N ASP A 115 -10.24 -12.85 11.52
CA ASP A 115 -9.76 -12.27 10.27
C ASP A 115 -8.43 -12.89 9.80
N ILE A 116 -8.00 -14.00 10.41
CA ILE A 116 -6.86 -14.81 10.00
C ILE A 116 -7.38 -16.11 9.38
N ARG A 117 -6.86 -16.50 8.20
CA ARG A 117 -7.24 -17.79 7.58
C ARG A 117 -6.88 -18.96 8.49
N ASP A 118 -7.77 -19.95 8.58
CA ASP A 118 -7.60 -21.19 9.36
C ASP A 118 -6.35 -22.01 9.00
N GLU A 119 -5.74 -21.74 7.84
CA GLU A 119 -4.46 -22.32 7.45
C GLU A 119 -3.31 -21.84 8.33
N PHE A 120 -3.38 -20.63 8.89
CA PHE A 120 -2.34 -20.10 9.75
C PHE A 120 -2.50 -20.63 11.17
N VAL A 121 -1.46 -21.29 11.65
CA VAL A 121 -1.42 -21.83 13.01
C VAL A 121 -0.46 -20.99 13.83
N HIS A 122 -0.95 -20.47 14.96
CA HIS A 122 -0.11 -19.85 15.98
C HIS A 122 0.84 -20.89 16.58
N LYS A 123 2.12 -20.55 16.68
CA LYS A 123 3.18 -21.40 17.23
C LYS A 123 4.15 -20.54 18.03
N ILE A 124 4.74 -21.16 19.04
CA ILE A 124 5.88 -20.59 19.77
C ILE A 124 7.12 -21.38 19.36
N LYS A 125 8.16 -20.69 18.87
CA LYS A 125 9.46 -21.29 18.53
C LYS A 125 10.57 -20.46 19.14
N HIS A 126 11.45 -21.09 19.92
CA HIS A 126 12.57 -20.42 20.59
C HIS A 126 12.15 -19.19 21.41
N GLY A 127 10.96 -19.23 22.01
CA GLY A 127 10.38 -18.10 22.76
C GLY A 127 9.74 -17.01 21.90
N GLU A 128 9.76 -17.13 20.57
CA GLU A 128 9.10 -16.20 19.64
C GLU A 128 7.73 -16.73 19.18
N GLU A 129 6.72 -15.88 19.24
CA GLU A 129 5.39 -16.15 18.67
C GLU A 129 5.37 -15.89 17.15
N LEU A 130 4.74 -16.80 16.41
CA LEU A 130 4.59 -16.70 14.96
C LEU A 130 3.33 -17.40 14.47
N PHE A 131 2.85 -16.97 13.31
CA PHE A 131 1.88 -17.69 12.51
C PHE A 131 2.57 -18.39 11.33
N CYS A 132 2.21 -19.64 11.08
CA CYS A 132 2.76 -20.45 10.00
C CYS A 132 1.64 -21.17 9.25
N SER A 133 1.61 -21.05 7.92
CA SER A 133 0.63 -21.77 7.10
C SER A 133 0.82 -23.29 7.18
N LYS A 134 -0.29 -24.03 7.33
CA LYS A 134 -0.37 -25.49 7.25
C LYS A 134 0.03 -25.98 5.85
N PHE A 135 -0.40 -25.28 4.80
CA PHE A 135 -0.19 -25.67 3.42
C PHE A 135 1.18 -25.22 2.90
N HIS A 136 1.65 -24.04 3.33
CA HIS A 136 2.90 -23.46 2.86
C HIS A 136 3.86 -23.20 4.02
N LYS A 137 4.74 -24.17 4.32
CA LYS A 137 5.70 -24.09 5.44
C LYS A 137 6.62 -22.85 5.43
N ARG A 138 6.82 -22.23 4.26
CA ARG A 138 7.61 -20.98 4.10
C ARG A 138 6.79 -19.71 4.29
N HIS A 139 5.46 -19.80 4.34
CA HIS A 139 4.58 -18.68 4.65
C HIS A 139 4.53 -18.50 6.17
N VAL A 140 5.49 -17.72 6.66
CA VAL A 140 5.66 -17.43 8.08
C VAL A 140 5.46 -15.94 8.31
N ILE A 141 4.66 -15.62 9.33
CA ILE A 141 4.44 -14.27 9.83
C ILE A 141 4.97 -14.24 11.26
N LYS A 142 6.03 -13.47 11.46
CA LYS A 142 6.65 -13.22 12.77
C LYS A 142 6.90 -11.74 12.98
N VAL A 143 7.21 -11.32 14.21
CA VAL A 143 7.64 -9.93 14.49
C VAL A 143 8.76 -9.52 13.53
N GLY A 144 8.64 -8.33 12.96
CA GLY A 144 9.55 -7.79 11.94
C GLY A 144 9.20 -8.15 10.50
N SER A 145 8.27 -9.08 10.26
CA SER A 145 7.82 -9.42 8.90
C SER A 145 7.05 -8.26 8.28
N MET A 146 7.26 -8.01 6.98
CA MET A 146 6.35 -7.20 6.18
C MET A 146 5.19 -8.07 5.72
N ILE A 147 3.96 -7.61 5.94
CA ILE A 147 2.76 -8.31 5.50
C ILE A 147 1.88 -7.40 4.65
N GLN A 148 1.17 -8.00 3.70
CA GLN A 148 0.07 -7.38 2.98
C GLN A 148 -1.25 -7.85 3.60
N PHE A 149 -2.18 -6.94 3.85
CA PHE A 149 -3.49 -7.25 4.44
C PHE A 149 -4.59 -6.36 3.84
N LEU A 150 -5.83 -6.82 3.92
CA LEU A 150 -7.00 -6.07 3.46
C LEU A 150 -7.51 -5.17 4.57
N VAL A 151 -7.85 -3.92 4.27
CA VAL A 151 -8.51 -3.01 5.22
C VAL A 151 -9.99 -3.40 5.38
N LYS A 152 -10.45 -3.56 6.61
CA LYS A 152 -11.88 -3.67 6.95
C LYS A 152 -12.47 -2.33 7.35
N SER A 153 -11.78 -1.61 8.22
CA SER A 153 -12.19 -0.30 8.70
C SER A 153 -11.01 0.48 9.27
N MET A 154 -11.18 1.78 9.46
CA MET A 154 -10.23 2.67 10.15
C MET A 154 -11.00 3.46 11.21
N ASP A 155 -10.43 3.52 12.40
CA ASP A 155 -10.77 4.50 13.42
C ASP A 155 -9.95 5.78 13.14
N GLU A 156 -10.65 6.86 12.82
CA GLU A 156 -10.08 8.13 12.36
C GLU A 156 -9.47 8.95 13.51
N ASP A 157 -9.93 8.73 14.75
CA ASP A 157 -9.47 9.49 15.92
C ASP A 157 -8.14 8.97 16.43
N VAL A 158 -8.00 7.64 16.52
CA VAL A 158 -6.76 6.99 17.00
C VAL A 158 -5.89 6.45 15.86
N LEU A 159 -6.29 6.67 14.60
CA LEU A 159 -5.59 6.20 13.40
C LEU A 159 -5.32 4.69 13.40
N HIS A 160 -6.31 3.94 13.90
CA HIS A 160 -6.20 2.50 14.09
C HIS A 160 -6.99 1.74 13.03
N ILE A 161 -6.35 0.79 12.36
CA ILE A 161 -6.92 0.05 11.24
C ILE A 161 -7.31 -1.36 11.68
N SER A 162 -8.53 -1.78 11.38
CA SER A 162 -8.90 -3.19 11.42
C SER A 162 -8.56 -3.82 10.06
N GLY A 163 -7.77 -4.89 10.09
CA GLY A 163 -7.27 -5.58 8.91
C GLY A 163 -7.70 -7.04 8.82
N SER A 164 -7.58 -7.62 7.63
CA SER A 164 -7.88 -9.03 7.37
C SER A 164 -6.83 -9.70 6.50
N LEU A 165 -6.52 -10.95 6.86
CA LEU A 165 -5.72 -11.88 6.07
C LEU A 165 -6.58 -12.95 5.38
N VAL A 166 -7.92 -12.84 5.40
CA VAL A 166 -8.82 -13.81 4.75
C VAL A 166 -8.59 -13.94 3.24
N PRO A 167 -8.41 -12.85 2.45
CA PRO A 167 -8.22 -12.97 1.00
C PRO A 167 -6.87 -13.61 0.63
N GLU A 168 -6.82 -14.51 -0.36
CA GLU A 168 -5.62 -15.30 -0.72
C GLU A 168 -4.36 -14.48 -1.02
N ASN A 169 -4.52 -13.27 -1.53
CA ASN A 169 -3.42 -12.33 -1.85
C ASN A 169 -2.88 -11.56 -0.63
N THR A 170 -3.08 -12.07 0.59
CA THR A 170 -2.62 -11.45 1.84
C THR A 170 -1.69 -12.39 2.63
N GLY A 171 -0.93 -11.82 3.55
CA GLY A 171 0.03 -12.50 4.43
C GLY A 171 1.44 -11.96 4.23
N SER A 172 2.45 -12.80 4.53
CA SER A 172 3.87 -12.42 4.36
C SER A 172 4.20 -11.95 2.95
N LEU A 173 4.68 -10.71 2.81
CA LEU A 173 5.01 -10.10 1.53
C LEU A 173 6.15 -10.86 0.82
N HIS A 174 7.13 -11.35 1.59
CA HIS A 174 8.22 -12.16 1.07
C HIS A 174 7.71 -13.47 0.44
N TRP A 175 6.71 -14.10 1.04
CA TRP A 175 6.11 -15.31 0.49
C TRP A 175 5.28 -15.03 -0.76
N LEU A 176 4.46 -13.97 -0.72
CA LEU A 176 3.60 -13.53 -1.83
C LEU A 176 4.43 -13.21 -3.08
N ALA A 177 5.52 -12.47 -2.95
CA ALA A 177 6.42 -12.15 -4.06
C ALA A 177 6.94 -13.40 -4.76
N ASN A 178 7.39 -14.39 -3.99
CA ASN A 178 7.94 -15.64 -4.52
C ASN A 178 6.87 -16.58 -5.11
N HIS A 179 5.64 -16.57 -4.57
CA HIS A 179 4.56 -17.44 -5.07
C HIS A 179 3.91 -16.88 -6.33
N LEU A 180 3.81 -15.56 -6.48
CA LEU A 180 3.33 -14.91 -7.71
C LEU A 180 4.28 -15.17 -8.91
N GLU A 181 5.59 -15.19 -8.66
CA GLU A 181 6.58 -15.58 -9.69
C GLU A 181 6.43 -17.06 -10.11
N GLY A 182 6.15 -17.96 -9.17
CA GLY A 182 5.92 -19.38 -9.45
C GLY A 182 4.72 -19.66 -10.36
N PHE A 183 3.64 -18.86 -10.24
CA PHE A 183 2.51 -18.92 -11.17
C PHE A 183 2.89 -18.46 -12.59
N ARG A 184 3.66 -17.38 -12.72
CA ARG A 184 4.13 -16.87 -14.03
C ARG A 184 5.01 -17.89 -14.76
N VAL A 185 5.91 -18.56 -14.05
CA VAL A 185 6.76 -19.61 -14.65
C VAL A 185 5.92 -20.83 -15.04
N ASN A 186 4.98 -21.27 -14.20
CA ASN A 186 4.15 -22.43 -14.51
C ASN A 186 3.20 -22.21 -15.70
N ASP A 187 2.69 -21.01 -15.91
CA ASP A 187 1.91 -20.70 -17.12
C ASP A 187 2.77 -20.74 -18.39
N SER A 188 4.02 -20.27 -18.33
CA SER A 188 4.95 -20.37 -19.46
C SER A 188 5.35 -21.82 -19.78
N VAL A 189 5.49 -22.68 -18.76
CA VAL A 189 5.81 -24.10 -18.91
C VAL A 189 4.60 -24.91 -19.39
N LYS A 190 3.38 -24.61 -18.89
CA LYS A 190 2.14 -25.20 -19.43
C LYS A 190 1.90 -24.79 -20.88
N LYS A 191 2.19 -23.54 -21.25
CA LYS A 191 2.07 -23.07 -22.64
C LYS A 191 3.11 -23.71 -23.57
N ARG A 192 4.33 -24.00 -23.08
CA ARG A 192 5.33 -24.80 -23.81
C ARG A 192 4.91 -26.26 -23.98
N LYS A 193 4.44 -26.93 -22.92
CA LYS A 193 3.94 -28.32 -23.02
C LYS A 193 2.75 -28.47 -23.95
N LYS A 194 1.82 -27.51 -23.96
CA LYS A 194 0.68 -27.52 -24.88
C LYS A 194 1.07 -27.33 -26.35
N ASN A 195 2.17 -26.62 -26.62
CA ASN A 195 2.74 -26.47 -27.96
C ASN A 195 3.56 -27.70 -28.39
N GLU A 196 4.22 -28.39 -27.46
CA GLU A 196 4.94 -29.65 -27.72
C GLU A 196 3.98 -30.84 -27.94
N GLU A 197 2.86 -30.91 -27.21
CA GLU A 197 1.83 -31.93 -27.44
C GLU A 197 1.06 -31.71 -28.74
N ALA A 198 0.95 -30.47 -29.21
CA ALA A 198 0.35 -30.13 -30.50
C ALA A 198 1.27 -30.39 -31.71
N SER A 199 2.60 -30.46 -31.50
CA SER A 199 3.57 -30.75 -32.57
C SER A 199 3.87 -32.25 -32.77
N VAL A 200 3.40 -33.12 -31.87
CA VAL A 200 3.64 -34.58 -31.92
C VAL A 200 2.51 -35.35 -32.65
N LEU A 201 1.41 -34.69 -33.04
CA LEU A 201 0.26 -35.33 -33.71
C LEU A 201 0.05 -34.94 -35.20
N GLN A 202 1.10 -34.55 -35.92
CA GLN A 202 1.06 -34.48 -37.39
C GLN A 202 1.95 -35.57 -38.00
N ASP A 203 1.27 -36.56 -38.59
CA ASP A 203 1.73 -37.83 -39.17
C ASP A 203 2.68 -37.68 -40.39
N PRO A 204 3.37 -38.78 -40.82
CA PRO A 204 4.54 -38.76 -41.68
C PRO A 204 4.20 -38.60 -43.16
N GLY A 205 4.87 -37.66 -43.82
CA GLY A 205 4.83 -37.49 -45.27
C GLY A 205 5.70 -38.52 -45.99
N SER A 206 5.06 -39.39 -46.76
CA SER A 206 5.69 -40.23 -47.77
C SER A 206 6.13 -39.44 -49.02
N SER A 207 7.26 -39.89 -49.58
CA SER A 207 7.67 -39.92 -51.00
C SER A 207 8.84 -39.03 -51.50
N VAL A 208 10.00 -39.71 -51.63
CA VAL A 208 10.88 -39.85 -52.80
C VAL A 208 11.44 -38.61 -53.54
N ILE A 209 12.73 -38.33 -53.27
CA ILE A 209 13.90 -38.14 -54.16
C ILE A 209 13.67 -37.65 -55.60
N PHE A 210 14.35 -36.54 -55.99
CA PHE A 210 15.13 -36.43 -57.24
C PHE A 210 16.25 -35.36 -57.15
N GLN A 211 17.19 -35.48 -58.09
CA GLN A 211 18.64 -35.29 -58.00
C GLN A 211 19.23 -33.87 -58.10
N SER A 212 20.51 -33.84 -57.69
CA SER A 212 21.58 -32.86 -57.80
C SER A 212 21.94 -32.34 -59.19
N SER A 213 22.52 -31.12 -59.27
CA SER A 213 23.90 -30.92 -59.78
C SER A 213 24.41 -29.47 -59.64
N HIS A 214 25.71 -29.36 -59.35
CA HIS A 214 26.53 -28.15 -59.15
C HIS A 214 26.74 -27.30 -60.41
N PRO A 215 27.15 -26.01 -60.28
CA PRO A 215 27.76 -25.27 -61.37
C PRO A 215 29.29 -25.45 -61.38
N ARG A 216 29.90 -25.50 -62.57
CA ARG A 216 31.33 -25.17 -62.77
C ARG A 216 31.50 -24.27 -63.98
N PHE A 217 32.41 -23.33 -63.80
CA PHE A 217 32.83 -22.27 -64.71
C PHE A 217 33.55 -22.78 -65.97
N CYS A 218 33.53 -21.88 -66.98
CA CYS A 218 34.15 -21.87 -68.31
C CYS A 218 33.40 -22.62 -69.40
#